data_AF-A0A5M9HIP3-F1
#
_entry.id   AF-A0A5M9HIP3-F1
#
_cell.length_a   1.000
_cell.length_b   1.000
_cell.length_c   1.000
_cell.angle_alpha   90.00
_cell.angle_beta   90.00
_cell.angle_gamma   90.00
#
_symmetry.space_group_name_H-M   'P 1'
#
loop_
_entity.id
_entity.type
_entity.pdbx_description
1 polymer ?
#
loop_
_entity_poly.entity_id
_entity_poly.type
_entity_poly.pdbx_seq_one_letter_code
_entity_poly.pdbx_strand_id
1 'polypeptide(L)'
;MIIQRKGVAFDVAVRYFKDYTDHDKVSLTLNGQTGALQSETSAELEGTTMVFRFQPVGQAGDFPLKVVIDNGQEVVEQQLALRFVNDFTLAGVWNSLQKDYLSTILFRVDRSNEGHVQVNTFRYAEPYTGFGLYFLTSRPALMVQQKPFINGLSGNYVLEFANGVLQNIKISHGEKIVDTDYNPATTRAEIASVDGVTLISEETVGNDKITTYRIQDFKLSLHETPQEVYTIVTRIPG
;
A
#
# COMPACT_ATOMS: atom_id res chain seq x y z
N MET A 1 -4.45 -0.15 5.83
CA MET A 1 -5.30 0.91 5.22
C MET A 1 -5.28 0.76 3.71
N ILE A 2 -6.44 0.67 3.05
CA ILE A 2 -6.56 0.54 1.59
C ILE A 2 -7.00 1.87 0.98
N ILE A 3 -6.18 2.42 0.09
CA ILE A 3 -6.45 3.69 -0.60
C ILE A 3 -6.31 3.47 -2.11
N GLN A 4 -7.28 3.97 -2.85
CA GLN A 4 -7.36 3.89 -4.31
C GLN A 4 -7.48 5.29 -4.91
N ARG A 5 -6.96 5.49 -6.12
CA ARG A 5 -7.16 6.76 -6.83
C ARG A 5 -8.52 6.77 -7.52
N LYS A 6 -9.27 7.86 -7.37
CA LYS A 6 -10.53 8.08 -8.11
C LYS A 6 -10.27 8.25 -9.61
N GLY A 7 -11.27 8.00 -10.44
CA GLY A 7 -11.22 8.26 -11.88
C GLY A 7 -10.37 7.28 -12.68
N VAL A 8 -9.88 6.20 -12.08
CA VAL A 8 -9.13 5.14 -12.76
C VAL A 8 -9.78 3.81 -12.44
N ALA A 9 -9.91 2.93 -13.44
CA ALA A 9 -10.35 1.56 -13.23
C ALA A 9 -9.28 0.78 -12.46
N PHE A 10 -9.71 -0.16 -11.62
CA PHE A 10 -8.84 -0.87 -10.70
C PHE A 10 -9.33 -2.28 -10.47
N ASP A 11 -8.41 -3.13 -10.02
CA ASP A 11 -8.65 -4.54 -9.75
C ASP A 11 -8.52 -4.81 -8.26
N VAL A 12 -9.44 -5.61 -7.72
CA VAL A 12 -9.44 -6.07 -6.33
C VAL A 12 -9.41 -7.59 -6.32
N ALA A 13 -8.41 -8.16 -5.67
CA ALA A 13 -8.33 -9.59 -5.45
C ALA A 13 -8.92 -9.98 -4.09
N VAL A 14 -9.77 -11.00 -4.10
CA VAL A 14 -10.26 -11.72 -2.92
C VAL A 14 -9.49 -13.02 -2.82
N ARG A 15 -8.92 -13.30 -1.64
CA ARG A 15 -8.28 -14.58 -1.35
C ARG A 15 -8.95 -15.24 -0.15
N TYR A 16 -9.29 -16.51 -0.27
CA TYR A 16 -9.86 -17.31 0.79
C TYR A 16 -9.42 -18.78 0.67
N PHE A 17 -9.52 -19.52 1.76
CA PHE A 17 -9.16 -20.93 1.81
C PHE A 17 -10.41 -21.79 1.92
N LYS A 18 -10.40 -22.92 1.23
CA LYS A 18 -11.42 -23.96 1.29
C LYS A 18 -10.76 -25.33 1.24
N ASP A 19 -11.39 -26.32 1.86
CA ASP A 19 -10.92 -27.70 1.97
C ASP A 19 -11.65 -28.65 0.99
N TYR A 20 -12.36 -28.10 0.01
CA TYR A 20 -13.10 -28.82 -1.02
C TYR A 20 -12.84 -28.26 -2.43
N THR A 21 -13.19 -29.03 -3.45
CA THR A 21 -12.84 -28.72 -4.86
C THR A 21 -13.91 -27.96 -5.64
N ASP A 22 -15.18 -28.03 -5.21
CA ASP A 22 -16.29 -27.39 -5.92
C ASP A 22 -16.16 -25.86 -5.95
N HIS A 23 -16.64 -25.24 -7.04
CA HIS A 23 -16.59 -23.78 -7.19
C HIS A 23 -17.62 -23.08 -6.30
N ASP A 24 -17.20 -21.99 -5.67
CA ASP A 24 -18.08 -21.13 -4.89
C ASP A 24 -18.66 -20.03 -5.76
N LYS A 25 -19.86 -19.56 -5.43
CA LYS A 25 -20.41 -18.33 -5.98
C LYS A 25 -19.85 -17.16 -5.20
N VAL A 26 -18.85 -16.50 -5.77
CA VAL A 26 -18.24 -15.31 -5.16
C VAL A 26 -18.70 -14.05 -5.87
N SER A 27 -19.15 -13.07 -5.11
CA SER A 27 -19.45 -11.73 -5.60
C SER A 27 -18.71 -10.68 -4.78
N LEU A 28 -18.21 -9.66 -5.47
CA LEU A 28 -17.57 -8.50 -4.86
C LEU A 28 -18.27 -7.25 -5.35
N THR A 29 -18.75 -6.43 -4.42
CA THR A 29 -19.47 -5.19 -4.72
C THR A 29 -18.79 -4.01 -4.06
N LEU A 30 -18.69 -2.89 -4.77
CA LEU A 30 -18.22 -1.62 -4.25
C LEU A 30 -19.36 -0.61 -4.35
N ASN A 31 -19.85 -0.12 -3.21
CA ASN A 31 -20.97 0.80 -3.14
C ASN A 31 -22.20 0.31 -3.95
N GLY A 32 -22.48 -0.99 -3.87
CA GLY A 32 -23.55 -1.64 -4.61
C GLY A 32 -23.26 -1.96 -6.09
N GLN A 33 -22.11 -1.54 -6.63
CA GLN A 33 -21.70 -1.91 -7.99
C GLN A 33 -20.91 -3.22 -7.98
N THR A 34 -21.34 -4.22 -8.74
CA THR A 34 -20.65 -5.51 -8.84
C THR A 34 -19.40 -5.39 -9.70
N GLY A 35 -18.27 -5.88 -9.20
CA GLY A 35 -17.03 -6.01 -9.97
C GLY A 35 -17.12 -7.14 -10.99
N ALA A 36 -16.48 -6.97 -12.15
CA ALA A 36 -16.43 -7.99 -13.18
C ALA A 36 -15.28 -8.98 -12.89
N LEU A 37 -15.58 -10.25 -12.68
CA LEU A 37 -14.57 -11.29 -12.48
C LEU A 37 -13.63 -11.36 -13.71
N GLN A 38 -12.33 -11.23 -13.47
CA GLN A 38 -11.28 -11.30 -14.50
C GLN A 38 -10.59 -12.66 -14.49
N SER A 39 -10.32 -13.20 -13.30
CA SER A 39 -9.63 -14.47 -13.14
C SER A 39 -9.96 -15.13 -11.80
N GLU A 40 -9.82 -16.46 -11.78
CA GLU A 40 -9.88 -17.32 -10.60
C GLU A 40 -8.72 -18.31 -10.68
N THR A 41 -7.93 -18.39 -9.62
CA THR A 41 -6.83 -19.35 -9.48
C THR A 41 -6.92 -20.03 -8.13
N SER A 42 -6.65 -21.33 -8.07
CA SER A 42 -6.63 -22.09 -6.82
C SER A 42 -5.32 -22.86 -6.71
N ALA A 43 -4.67 -22.76 -5.56
CA ALA A 43 -3.49 -23.54 -5.21
C ALA A 43 -3.60 -24.02 -3.76
N GLU A 44 -3.22 -25.27 -3.51
CA GLU A 44 -3.42 -25.98 -2.23
C GLU A 44 -2.94 -25.20 -1.01
N LEU A 45 -1.80 -24.50 -1.12
CA LEU A 45 -1.21 -23.73 -0.02
C LEU A 45 -1.49 -22.22 -0.07
N GLU A 46 -2.04 -21.72 -1.19
CA GLU A 46 -2.31 -20.28 -1.38
C GLU A 46 -3.81 -19.94 -1.28
N GLY A 47 -4.67 -20.96 -1.30
CA GLY A 47 -6.12 -20.82 -1.35
C GLY A 47 -6.64 -20.49 -2.75
N THR A 48 -7.91 -20.11 -2.81
CA THR A 48 -8.57 -19.59 -4.00
C THR A 48 -8.41 -18.07 -4.04
N THR A 49 -7.86 -17.55 -5.14
CA THR A 49 -7.70 -16.12 -5.42
C THR A 49 -8.58 -15.76 -6.62
N MET A 50 -9.43 -14.75 -6.46
CA MET A 50 -10.31 -14.23 -7.51
C MET A 50 -10.07 -12.74 -7.70
N VAL A 51 -9.93 -12.28 -8.94
CA VAL A 51 -9.66 -10.88 -9.27
C VAL A 51 -10.88 -10.23 -9.92
N PHE A 52 -11.35 -9.13 -9.36
CA PHE A 52 -12.52 -8.39 -9.83
C PHE A 52 -12.14 -6.99 -10.31
N ARG A 53 -12.55 -6.64 -11.53
CA ARG A 53 -12.36 -5.33 -12.15
C ARG A 53 -13.53 -4.41 -11.82
N PHE A 54 -13.22 -3.21 -11.35
CA PHE A 54 -14.19 -2.14 -11.14
C PHE A 54 -13.98 -0.99 -12.12
N GLN A 55 -15.09 -0.35 -12.50
CA GLN A 55 -15.07 0.88 -13.27
C GLN A 55 -14.59 2.06 -12.41
N PRO A 56 -14.10 3.15 -13.03
CA PRO A 56 -13.66 4.34 -12.31
C PRO A 56 -14.71 4.88 -11.33
N VAL A 57 -14.31 5.11 -10.08
CA VAL A 57 -15.13 5.85 -9.10
C VAL A 57 -14.85 7.34 -9.25
N GLY A 58 -15.89 8.15 -9.50
CA GLY A 58 -15.72 9.59 -9.79
C GLY A 58 -15.49 10.49 -8.58
N GLN A 59 -15.71 9.98 -7.37
CA GLN A 59 -15.69 10.75 -6.12
C GLN A 59 -14.63 10.21 -5.15
N ALA A 60 -14.04 11.11 -4.38
CA ALA A 60 -13.19 10.75 -3.25
C ALA A 60 -14.07 10.47 -2.02
N GLY A 61 -13.61 9.61 -1.12
CA GLY A 61 -14.35 9.21 0.07
C GLY A 61 -14.25 7.72 0.37
N ASP A 62 -14.94 7.28 1.41
CA ASP A 62 -14.98 5.88 1.82
C ASP A 62 -16.19 5.19 1.22
N PHE A 63 -15.96 4.08 0.54
CA PHE A 63 -16.99 3.29 -0.12
C PHE A 63 -17.01 1.87 0.45
N PRO A 64 -18.20 1.31 0.73
CA PRO A 64 -18.30 -0.04 1.26
C PRO A 64 -17.94 -1.05 0.16
N LEU A 65 -16.94 -1.88 0.42
CA LEU A 65 -16.59 -3.05 -0.37
C LEU A 65 -17.14 -4.28 0.35
N LYS A 66 -18.11 -4.97 -0.24
CA LYS A 66 -18.73 -6.17 0.31
C LYS A 66 -18.38 -7.38 -0.55
N VAL A 67 -17.85 -8.42 0.09
CA VAL A 67 -17.67 -9.76 -0.49
C VAL A 67 -18.74 -10.69 0.05
N VAL A 68 -19.26 -11.54 -0.83
CA VAL A 68 -20.16 -12.64 -0.50
C VAL A 68 -19.62 -13.91 -1.14
N ILE A 69 -19.47 -14.97 -0.35
CA ILE A 69 -19.05 -16.30 -0.79
C ILE A 69 -20.16 -17.27 -0.42
N ASP A 70 -20.77 -17.90 -1.41
CA ASP A 70 -21.83 -18.91 -1.25
C ASP A 70 -21.38 -20.24 -1.84
N ASN A 71 -21.26 -21.26 -0.99
CA ASN A 71 -20.87 -22.61 -1.40
C ASN A 71 -22.07 -23.56 -1.58
N GLY A 72 -23.30 -23.03 -1.53
CA GLY A 72 -24.55 -23.78 -1.61
C GLY A 72 -25.05 -24.36 -0.29
N GLN A 73 -24.23 -24.35 0.76
CA GLN A 73 -24.60 -24.77 2.12
C GLN A 73 -24.60 -23.59 3.10
N GLU A 74 -23.60 -22.72 3.00
CA GLU A 74 -23.40 -21.55 3.83
C GLU A 74 -23.08 -20.33 2.96
N VAL A 75 -23.50 -19.16 3.45
CA VAL A 75 -23.17 -17.86 2.86
C VAL A 75 -22.33 -17.08 3.86
N VAL A 76 -21.10 -16.78 3.47
CA VAL A 76 -20.18 -15.92 4.23
C VAL A 76 -20.22 -14.53 3.61
N GLU A 77 -20.53 -13.52 4.43
CA GLU A 77 -20.50 -12.13 4.02
C GLU A 77 -19.47 -11.34 4.84
N GLN A 78 -18.69 -10.51 4.17
CA GLN A 78 -17.78 -9.58 4.83
C GLN A 78 -17.84 -8.22 4.13
N GLN A 79 -17.81 -7.15 4.93
CA GLN A 79 -17.76 -5.78 4.44
C GLN A 79 -16.55 -5.04 5.02
N LEU A 80 -15.93 -4.23 4.17
CA LEU A 80 -14.83 -3.34 4.54
C LEU A 80 -15.01 -1.97 3.87
N ALA A 81 -14.28 -0.95 4.29
CA ALA A 81 -14.25 0.34 3.62
C ALA A 81 -13.04 0.43 2.68
N LEU A 82 -13.25 0.94 1.46
CA LEU A 82 -12.21 1.27 0.50
C LEU A 82 -12.21 2.79 0.28
N ARG A 83 -11.06 3.44 0.52
CA ARG A 83 -10.92 4.90 0.51
C ARG A 83 -10.43 5.35 -0.86
N PHE A 84 -11.13 6.29 -1.46
CA PHE A 84 -10.75 6.90 -2.72
C PHE A 84 -10.19 8.30 -2.49
N VAL A 85 -9.02 8.58 -3.05
CA VAL A 85 -8.35 9.88 -3.00
C VAL A 85 -8.29 10.53 -4.38
N ASN A 86 -8.14 11.86 -4.41
CA ASN A 86 -8.06 12.62 -5.66
C ASN A 86 -6.79 12.29 -6.46
N ASP A 87 -5.67 12.15 -5.75
CA ASP A 87 -4.35 11.87 -6.29
C ASP A 87 -3.48 11.17 -5.25
N PHE A 88 -2.29 10.75 -5.68
CA PHE A 88 -1.28 10.13 -4.84
C PHE A 88 -0.16 11.12 -4.46
N THR A 89 -0.48 12.41 -4.37
CA THR A 89 0.44 13.40 -3.81
C THR A 89 0.65 13.12 -2.32
N LEU A 90 1.78 13.56 -1.76
CA LEU A 90 2.05 13.39 -0.33
C LEU A 90 0.95 14.01 0.53
N ALA A 91 0.48 15.22 0.18
CA ALA A 91 -0.63 15.87 0.88
C ALA A 91 -1.93 15.07 0.79
N GLY A 92 -2.29 14.60 -0.41
CA GLY A 92 -3.50 13.80 -0.65
C GLY A 92 -3.51 12.50 0.16
N VAL A 93 -2.39 11.77 0.15
CA VAL A 93 -2.22 10.55 0.93
C VAL A 93 -2.20 10.86 2.43
N TRP A 94 -1.36 11.78 2.90
CA TRP A 94 -1.23 12.12 4.32
C TRP A 94 -2.57 12.44 4.98
N ASN A 95 -3.36 13.32 4.35
CA ASN A 95 -4.66 13.73 4.89
C ASN A 95 -5.71 12.60 4.86
N SER A 96 -5.48 11.57 4.06
CA SER A 96 -6.33 10.38 3.98
C SER A 96 -5.92 9.27 4.97
N LEU A 97 -4.80 9.43 5.68
CA LEU A 97 -4.32 8.43 6.64
C LEU A 97 -4.90 8.73 8.03
N GLN A 98 -5.94 8.01 8.43
CA GLN A 98 -6.57 8.13 9.75
C GLN A 98 -6.36 6.84 10.55
N LYS A 99 -5.96 6.94 11.83
CA LYS A 99 -5.72 5.76 12.67
C LYS A 99 -6.94 4.85 12.76
N ASP A 100 -8.12 5.45 12.90
CA ASP A 100 -9.39 4.75 13.08
C ASP A 100 -9.99 4.25 11.77
N TYR A 101 -9.33 4.53 10.63
CA TYR A 101 -9.62 3.86 9.37
C TYR A 101 -9.02 2.45 9.40
N LEU A 102 -9.59 1.64 10.29
CA LEU A 102 -9.34 0.21 10.45
C LEU A 102 -10.49 -0.50 9.75
N SER A 103 -10.27 -0.92 8.50
CA SER A 103 -11.24 -1.82 7.87
C SER A 103 -11.04 -3.20 8.50
N THR A 104 -11.85 -3.55 9.50
CA THR A 104 -11.64 -4.66 10.44
C THR A 104 -11.63 -6.04 9.77
N ILE A 105 -10.48 -6.39 9.21
CA ILE A 105 -9.64 -7.58 9.37
C ILE A 105 -8.20 -7.00 9.39
N LEU A 106 -7.21 -7.58 10.08
CA LEU A 106 -5.82 -7.12 9.88
C LEU A 106 -5.45 -7.53 8.46
N PHE A 107 -5.34 -6.60 7.50
CA PHE A 107 -5.01 -6.94 6.11
C PHE A 107 -3.66 -6.36 5.70
N ARG A 108 -2.93 -7.13 4.90
CA ARG A 108 -1.86 -6.65 4.04
C ARG A 108 -2.46 -6.18 2.73
N VAL A 109 -2.02 -5.03 2.24
CA VAL A 109 -2.29 -4.62 0.86
C VAL A 109 -1.04 -4.88 0.06
N ASP A 110 -1.17 -5.79 -0.89
CA ASP A 110 -0.13 -6.13 -1.84
C ASP A 110 -0.50 -5.58 -3.20
N ARG A 111 0.43 -4.85 -3.83
CA ARG A 111 0.20 -4.24 -5.13
C ARG A 111 1.14 -4.83 -6.16
N SER A 112 0.58 -5.25 -7.28
CA SER A 112 1.39 -5.70 -8.40
C SER A 112 1.85 -4.51 -9.25
N ASN A 113 2.87 -4.73 -10.09
CA ASN A 113 3.32 -3.76 -11.07
C ASN A 113 2.28 -3.45 -12.17
N GLU A 114 1.29 -4.33 -12.33
CA GLU A 114 0.23 -4.23 -13.34
C GLU A 114 -0.99 -3.47 -12.81
N GLY A 115 -0.93 -2.98 -11.56
CA GLY A 115 -2.00 -2.19 -10.96
C GLY A 115 -3.05 -3.01 -10.20
N HIS A 116 -2.89 -4.33 -10.11
CA HIS A 116 -3.73 -5.20 -9.29
C HIS A 116 -3.51 -4.90 -7.81
N VAL A 117 -4.60 -4.87 -7.04
CA VAL A 117 -4.56 -4.76 -5.58
C VAL A 117 -5.04 -6.08 -4.97
N GLN A 118 -4.19 -6.68 -4.14
CA GLN A 118 -4.52 -7.87 -3.36
C GLN A 118 -4.68 -7.47 -1.89
N VAL A 119 -5.80 -7.90 -1.30
CA VAL A 119 -6.08 -7.72 0.12
C VAL A 119 -5.92 -9.08 0.79
N ASN A 120 -4.82 -9.27 1.52
CA ASN A 120 -4.54 -10.50 2.26
C ASN A 120 -4.92 -10.30 3.72
N THR A 121 -5.56 -11.27 4.35
CA THR A 121 -5.88 -11.21 5.79
C THR A 121 -4.74 -11.84 6.60
N PHE A 122 -4.29 -11.14 7.64
CA PHE A 122 -3.39 -11.65 8.68
C PHE A 122 -4.21 -12.05 9.90
N ARG A 123 -3.77 -13.15 10.54
CA ARG A 123 -3.96 -13.35 11.98
C ARG A 123 -2.58 -13.19 12.62
N TYR A 124 -2.36 -12.14 13.44
CA TYR A 124 -1.51 -12.09 14.65
C TYR A 124 -1.19 -10.65 15.11
N ALA A 125 -0.87 -10.53 16.41
CA ALA A 125 -0.86 -9.35 17.28
C ALA A 125 0.35 -8.39 17.14
N GLU A 126 0.36 -7.54 16.11
CA GLU A 126 1.43 -6.54 15.88
C GLU A 126 0.88 -5.09 15.95
N PRO A 127 1.61 -4.13 16.58
CA PRO A 127 1.14 -2.74 16.74
C PRO A 127 1.38 -1.84 15.52
N TYR A 128 1.96 -2.37 14.43
CA TYR A 128 2.37 -1.60 13.25
C TYR A 128 1.42 -1.83 12.06
N THR A 129 0.97 -0.76 11.43
CA THR A 129 0.20 -0.83 10.18
C THR A 129 1.09 -0.46 9.00
N GLY A 130 1.55 -1.47 8.26
CA GLY A 130 2.25 -1.29 6.98
C GLY A 130 1.29 -1.18 5.80
N PHE A 131 1.64 -0.40 4.77
CA PHE A 131 0.90 -0.34 3.50
C PHE A 131 1.86 -0.11 2.33
N GLY A 132 1.38 -0.36 1.10
CA GLY A 132 2.17 -0.14 -0.12
C GLY A 132 3.29 -1.16 -0.36
N LEU A 133 3.08 -2.42 0.03
CA LEU A 133 4.04 -3.48 -0.23
C LEU A 133 3.88 -3.96 -1.69
N TYR A 134 4.98 -4.06 -2.43
CA TYR A 134 4.97 -4.47 -3.82
C TYR A 134 5.70 -5.80 -4.00
N PHE A 135 5.08 -6.70 -4.76
CA PHE A 135 5.60 -8.03 -5.02
C PHE A 135 5.80 -8.31 -6.50
N LEU A 136 6.94 -8.92 -6.80
CA LEU A 136 7.18 -9.61 -8.06
C LEU A 136 6.57 -11.00 -7.97
N THR A 137 5.51 -11.25 -8.73
CA THR A 137 4.89 -12.58 -8.86
C THR A 137 5.83 -13.63 -9.45
N SER A 138 6.97 -13.22 -10.03
CA SER A 138 7.96 -14.08 -10.67
C SER A 138 9.12 -14.51 -9.77
N ARG A 139 9.20 -14.08 -8.50
CA ARG A 139 10.31 -14.43 -7.61
C ARG A 139 9.81 -14.95 -6.25
N PRO A 140 10.39 -16.05 -5.73
CA PRO A 140 9.96 -16.69 -4.48
C PRO A 140 10.40 -15.95 -3.20
N ALA A 141 11.11 -14.82 -3.31
CA ALA A 141 11.56 -14.02 -2.17
C ALA A 141 10.84 -12.67 -2.15
N LEU A 142 10.57 -12.15 -0.94
CA LEU A 142 10.02 -10.83 -0.64
C LEU A 142 11.00 -9.70 -1.09
N MET A 143 11.38 -9.66 -2.37
CA MET A 143 12.14 -8.54 -2.91
C MET A 143 11.19 -7.34 -2.97
N VAL A 144 11.41 -6.39 -2.08
CA VAL A 144 10.70 -5.12 -2.03
C VAL A 144 10.91 -4.43 -3.37
N GLN A 145 9.87 -4.37 -4.18
CA GLN A 145 9.96 -3.63 -5.43
C GLN A 145 9.62 -2.17 -5.19
N GLN A 146 10.54 -1.29 -5.58
CA GLN A 146 10.32 0.14 -5.56
C GLN A 146 9.23 0.54 -6.54
N LYS A 147 8.01 0.74 -6.02
CA LYS A 147 6.93 1.39 -6.75
C LYS A 147 6.38 2.53 -5.90
N PRO A 148 6.17 3.71 -6.50
CA PRO A 148 5.63 4.84 -5.78
C PRO A 148 4.15 4.58 -5.48
N PHE A 149 3.82 4.44 -4.20
CA PHE A 149 2.45 4.65 -3.73
C PHE A 149 2.18 6.13 -3.51
N ILE A 150 3.15 6.85 -2.94
CA ILE A 150 3.22 8.31 -2.96
C ILE A 150 4.18 8.71 -4.08
N ASN A 151 3.80 9.69 -4.90
CA ASN A 151 4.61 10.15 -6.03
C ASN A 151 6.05 10.48 -5.60
N GLY A 152 7.01 9.80 -6.25
CA GLY A 152 8.45 9.90 -6.05
C GLY A 152 8.97 9.52 -4.66
N LEU A 153 8.20 8.72 -3.93
CA LEU A 153 8.60 8.12 -2.67
C LEU A 153 8.34 6.63 -2.70
N SER A 154 8.93 5.89 -3.63
CA SER A 154 8.79 4.43 -3.68
C SER A 154 9.29 3.74 -2.41
N GLY A 155 8.80 2.53 -2.11
CA GLY A 155 9.26 1.74 -0.97
C GLY A 155 8.12 1.24 -0.09
N ASN A 156 8.48 0.73 1.10
CA ASN A 156 7.53 0.19 2.07
C ASN A 156 7.21 1.23 3.14
N TYR A 157 5.93 1.46 3.38
CA TYR A 157 5.48 2.54 4.25
C TYR A 157 5.07 1.99 5.63
N VAL A 158 5.61 2.60 6.67
CA VAL A 158 5.24 2.38 8.07
C VAL A 158 4.71 3.70 8.63
N LEU A 159 3.56 3.65 9.28
CA LEU A 159 2.88 4.82 9.84
C LEU A 159 3.07 4.89 11.35
N GLU A 160 3.42 6.07 11.86
CA GLU A 160 3.45 6.34 13.29
C GLU A 160 2.37 7.35 13.67
N PHE A 161 1.50 6.98 14.59
CA PHE A 161 0.42 7.83 15.10
C PHE A 161 0.62 8.14 16.57
N ALA A 162 0.42 9.41 16.96
CA ALA A 162 0.31 9.84 18.35
C ALA A 162 -1.08 10.47 18.57
N ASN A 163 -1.79 10.03 19.60
CA ASN A 163 -3.15 10.49 19.93
C ASN A 163 -4.12 10.46 18.73
N GLY A 164 -4.01 9.44 17.86
CA GLY A 164 -4.85 9.28 16.67
C GLY A 164 -4.42 10.12 15.46
N VAL A 165 -3.43 11.00 15.62
CA VAL A 165 -2.92 11.88 14.57
C VAL A 165 -1.62 11.32 14.00
N LEU A 166 -1.53 11.25 12.67
CA LEU A 166 -0.32 10.83 11.96
C LEU A 166 0.84 11.78 12.28
N GLN A 167 1.95 11.24 12.80
CA GLN A 167 3.15 12.00 13.15
C GLN A 167 4.21 11.91 12.07
N ASN A 168 4.43 10.72 11.53
CA ASN A 168 5.37 10.49 10.45
C ASN A 168 5.02 9.26 9.62
N ILE A 169 5.61 9.22 8.42
CA ILE A 169 5.65 8.06 7.54
C ILE A 169 7.12 7.68 7.37
N LYS A 170 7.52 6.48 7.80
CA LYS A 170 8.83 5.90 7.44
C LYS A 170 8.65 5.11 6.15
N ILE A 171 9.51 5.35 5.17
CA ILE A 171 9.50 4.71 3.86
C ILE A 171 10.82 3.98 3.69
N SER A 172 10.82 2.65 3.75
CA SER A 172 12.02 1.85 3.49
C SER A 172 12.17 1.63 1.98
N HIS A 173 13.24 2.17 1.40
CA HIS A 173 13.54 2.10 -0.03
C HIS A 173 14.27 0.82 -0.41
N GLY A 174 15.07 0.28 0.52
CA GLY A 174 15.86 -0.91 0.33
C GLY A 174 16.78 -1.19 1.50
N GLU A 175 17.07 -2.48 1.70
CA GLU A 175 18.04 -2.97 2.67
C GLU A 175 19.26 -3.47 1.92
N LYS A 176 20.43 -2.82 2.10
CA LYS A 176 21.66 -3.16 1.38
C LYS A 176 22.18 -4.57 1.68
N ILE A 177 21.76 -5.14 2.81
CA ILE A 177 22.08 -6.52 3.21
C ILE A 177 21.28 -7.54 2.40
N VAL A 178 20.05 -7.20 2.01
CA VAL A 178 19.12 -8.06 1.26
C VAL A 178 19.27 -7.85 -0.24
N ASP A 179 19.53 -6.60 -0.66
CA ASP A 179 19.78 -6.19 -2.03
C ASP A 179 21.13 -5.45 -2.11
N THR A 180 22.20 -6.19 -2.38
CA THR A 180 23.56 -5.67 -2.47
C THR A 180 23.77 -4.74 -3.67
N ASP A 181 22.88 -4.80 -4.67
CA ASP A 181 22.93 -3.95 -5.86
C ASP A 181 22.13 -2.65 -5.67
N TYR A 182 21.48 -2.47 -4.51
CA TYR A 182 20.69 -1.29 -4.22
C TYR A 182 21.55 -0.02 -4.25
N ASN A 183 21.15 0.93 -5.10
CA ASN A 183 21.86 2.19 -5.30
C ASN A 183 21.07 3.37 -4.71
N PRO A 184 21.53 3.99 -3.61
CA PRO A 184 20.85 5.15 -3.01
C PRO A 184 20.69 6.36 -3.94
N ALA A 185 21.51 6.46 -5.00
CA ALA A 185 21.39 7.53 -5.98
C ALA A 185 20.08 7.48 -6.76
N THR A 186 19.48 6.30 -6.97
CA THR A 186 18.19 6.18 -7.66
C THR A 186 17.07 6.79 -6.82
N THR A 187 17.04 6.51 -5.52
CA THR A 187 16.07 7.10 -4.59
C THR A 187 16.23 8.61 -4.47
N ARG A 188 17.46 9.15 -4.42
CA ARG A 188 17.68 10.60 -4.46
C ARG A 188 17.13 11.24 -5.74
N ALA A 189 17.39 10.62 -6.89
CA ALA A 189 16.91 11.10 -8.18
C ALA A 189 15.37 11.03 -8.27
N GLU A 190 14.76 9.97 -7.74
CA GLU A 190 13.32 9.82 -7.67
C GLU A 190 12.68 10.97 -6.86
N ILE A 191 13.17 11.23 -5.65
CA ILE A 191 12.66 12.30 -4.78
C ILE A 191 12.84 13.67 -5.46
N ALA A 192 14.03 13.93 -6.02
CA ALA A 192 14.33 15.20 -6.68
C ALA A 192 13.50 15.44 -7.97
N SER A 193 12.93 14.39 -8.56
CA SER A 193 12.09 14.50 -9.76
C SER A 193 10.64 14.91 -9.48
N VAL A 194 10.21 14.89 -8.21
CA VAL A 194 8.85 15.27 -7.84
C VAL A 194 8.68 16.78 -7.92
N ASP A 195 7.62 17.22 -8.61
CA ASP A 195 7.30 18.64 -8.74
C ASP A 195 7.14 19.31 -7.37
N GLY A 196 7.77 20.48 -7.20
CA GLY A 196 7.77 21.24 -5.94
C GLY A 196 8.73 20.74 -4.86
N VAL A 197 9.56 19.71 -5.11
CA VAL A 197 10.64 19.31 -4.18
C VAL A 197 11.80 20.31 -4.23
N THR A 198 12.34 20.65 -3.06
CA THR A 198 13.54 21.46 -2.90
C THR A 198 14.53 20.77 -1.97
N LEU A 199 15.80 20.69 -2.36
CA LEU A 199 16.89 20.26 -1.47
C LEU A 199 17.16 21.34 -0.42
N ILE A 200 17.16 20.95 0.86
CA ILE A 200 17.40 21.86 2.00
C ILE A 200 18.82 21.70 2.53
N SER A 201 19.26 20.46 2.75
CA SER A 201 20.60 20.18 3.29
C SER A 201 21.07 18.77 2.98
N GLU A 202 22.39 18.59 3.05
CA GLU A 202 23.07 17.31 3.11
C GLU A 202 24.02 17.34 4.31
N GLU A 203 23.95 16.31 5.15
CA GLU A 203 24.83 16.17 6.31
C GLU A 203 25.29 14.72 6.46
N THR A 204 26.48 14.53 7.04
CA THR A 204 27.00 13.21 7.39
C THR A 204 27.15 13.15 8.90
N VAL A 205 26.46 12.20 9.54
CA VAL A 205 26.49 11.98 10.98
C VAL A 205 27.01 10.57 11.22
N GLY A 206 28.28 10.45 11.62
CA GLY A 206 28.94 9.15 11.71
C GLY A 206 29.05 8.48 10.34
N ASN A 207 28.46 7.29 10.18
CA ASN A 207 28.42 6.56 8.91
C ASN A 207 27.13 6.80 8.10
N ASP A 208 26.25 7.67 8.60
CA ASP A 208 24.96 7.93 7.99
C ASP A 208 25.03 9.21 7.17
N LYS A 209 24.59 9.15 5.92
CA LYS A 209 24.33 10.35 5.13
C LYS A 209 22.85 10.69 5.24
N ILE A 210 22.55 11.92 5.64
CA ILE A 210 21.18 12.44 5.75
C ILE A 210 21.00 13.55 4.71
N THR A 211 20.06 13.35 3.80
CA THR A 211 19.67 14.36 2.81
C THR A 211 18.27 14.85 3.14
N THR A 212 18.12 16.15 3.41
CA THR A 212 16.82 16.75 3.74
C THR A 212 16.24 17.48 2.53
N TYR A 213 15.02 17.11 2.16
CA TYR A 213 14.21 17.80 1.16
C TYR A 213 12.97 18.44 1.82
N ARG A 214 12.39 19.40 1.11
CA ARG A 214 11.09 19.99 1.42
C ARG A 214 10.16 19.84 0.22
N ILE A 215 8.90 19.50 0.46
CA ILE A 215 7.82 19.58 -0.52
C ILE A 215 6.59 20.14 0.18
N GLN A 216 6.12 21.32 -0.26
CA GLN A 216 5.00 22.02 0.39
C GLN A 216 5.22 22.15 1.91
N ASP A 217 4.29 21.62 2.71
CA ASP A 217 4.29 21.61 4.17
C ASP A 217 5.02 20.40 4.77
N PHE A 218 5.80 19.66 3.97
CA PHE A 218 6.46 18.42 4.42
C PHE A 218 7.97 18.51 4.36
N LYS A 219 8.61 17.93 5.36
CA LYS A 219 10.05 17.64 5.42
C LYS A 219 10.26 16.16 5.16
N LEU A 220 11.18 15.85 4.24
CA LEU A 220 11.62 14.50 3.90
C LEU A 220 13.08 14.38 4.31
N SER A 221 13.38 13.51 5.28
CA SER A 221 14.75 13.19 5.67
C SER A 221 15.10 11.81 5.11
N LEU A 222 15.91 11.77 4.06
CA LEU A 222 16.45 10.54 3.49
C LEU A 222 17.70 10.14 4.27
N HIS A 223 17.66 8.98 4.92
CA HIS A 223 18.74 8.39 5.68
C HIS A 223 19.38 7.27 4.87
N GLU A 224 20.68 7.39 4.62
CA GLU A 224 21.49 6.37 3.98
C GLU A 224 22.46 5.81 5.01
N THR A 225 22.08 4.69 5.59
CA THR A 225 22.90 3.98 6.59
C THR A 225 23.70 2.85 5.91
N PRO A 226 24.62 2.19 6.63
CA PRO A 226 25.25 0.96 6.16
C PRO A 226 24.27 -0.20 5.90
N GLN A 227 23.12 -0.23 6.59
CA GLN A 227 22.18 -1.36 6.57
C GLN A 227 21.00 -1.13 5.62
N GLU A 228 20.37 0.03 5.72
CA GLU A 228 19.16 0.38 4.97
C GLU A 228 19.19 1.82 4.46
N VAL A 229 18.35 2.07 3.45
CA VAL A 229 18.02 3.42 3.00
C VAL A 229 16.52 3.65 3.19
N TYR A 230 16.18 4.72 3.90
CA TYR A 230 14.79 5.04 4.21
C TYR A 230 14.56 6.55 4.26
N THR A 231 13.34 6.98 3.99
CA THR A 231 12.89 8.37 4.17
C THR A 231 11.95 8.46 5.36
N ILE A 232 12.18 9.42 6.26
CA ILE A 232 11.19 9.84 7.25
C ILE A 232 10.49 11.08 6.72
N VAL A 233 9.18 11.01 6.60
CA VAL A 233 8.33 12.12 6.17
C VAL A 233 7.59 12.68 7.38
N THR A 234 7.70 13.99 7.59
CA THR A 234 7.01 14.72 8.67
C THR A 234 6.35 15.98 8.11
N ARG A 235 5.26 16.41 8.74
CA ARG A 235 4.65 17.71 8.45
C ARG A 235 5.40 18.80 9.21
N ILE A 236 5.76 19.88 8.53
CA ILE A 236 6.36 21.07 9.13
C ILE A 236 5.25 21.79 9.92
N PRO A 237 5.45 22.05 11.22
CA PRO A 237 4.51 22.87 11.98
C PRO A 237 4.37 24.25 11.32
N GLY A 238 3.12 24.67 11.10
CA GLY A 238 2.78 26.02 10.64
C GLY A 238 2.97 27.06 11.72
#